data_AF-W0SD29-F1
#
_entry.id   AF-W0SD29-F1
#
_cell.length_a   1.000
_cell.length_b   1.000
_cell.length_c   1.000
_cell.angle_alpha   90.00
_cell.angle_beta   90.00
_cell.angle_gamma   90.00
#
_symmetry.space_group_name_H-M   'P 1'
#
loop_
_entity.id
_entity.type
_entity.pdbx_description
1 polymer ?
#
loop_
_entity_poly.entity_id
_entity_poly.type
_entity_poly.pdbx_seq_one_letter_code
_entity_poly.pdbx_strand_id
1 'polypeptide(L)'
;MTINHPLATDYATEQPPARMVAGALAHLATHMSTGCPRAAMLAAMLLERVATDPDADSHLRSHARELVEILERDPQTSATASSPMQERQAASRQYPLT
;
A
#
# COMPACT_ATOMS: atom_id res chain seq x y z
N MET A 1 -0.05 14.36 -50.70
CA MET A 1 0.79 14.58 -49.50
C MET A 1 0.06 15.53 -48.57
N THR A 2 -0.69 14.99 -47.60
CA THR A 2 -1.07 15.74 -46.39
C THR A 2 -1.15 14.73 -45.26
N ILE A 3 -0.10 14.70 -44.45
CA ILE A 3 0.00 13.88 -43.26
C ILE A 3 -0.74 14.64 -42.15
N ASN A 4 -1.96 14.22 -41.83
CA ASN A 4 -2.62 14.62 -40.59
C ASN A 4 -2.36 13.53 -39.55
N HIS A 5 -1.17 13.57 -38.95
CA HIS A 5 -0.92 12.94 -37.66
C HIS A 5 -1.28 13.98 -36.59
N PRO A 6 -2.39 13.83 -35.84
CA PRO A 6 -2.58 14.62 -34.64
C PRO A 6 -1.63 14.09 -33.55
N LEU A 7 -0.53 14.83 -33.43
CA LEU A 7 0.18 15.21 -32.21
C LEU A 7 -0.23 14.50 -30.92
N ALA A 8 0.75 13.76 -30.39
CA ALA A 8 0.94 13.46 -28.98
C ALA A 8 0.28 14.47 -28.02
N THR A 9 -0.77 14.05 -27.32
CA THR A 9 -1.23 14.68 -26.09
C THR A 9 -1.85 13.60 -25.20
N ASP A 10 -1.47 13.59 -23.92
CA ASP A 10 -1.95 12.71 -22.85
C ASP A 10 -1.48 11.24 -22.82
N TYR A 11 -0.17 11.04 -22.61
CA TYR A 11 0.27 9.98 -21.69
C TYR A 11 0.00 10.45 -20.25
N ALA A 12 -1.27 10.66 -19.91
CA ALA A 12 -1.66 10.78 -18.52
C ALA A 12 -1.06 9.56 -17.83
N THR A 13 -0.25 9.82 -16.81
CA THR A 13 0.33 8.79 -15.96
C THR A 13 -0.76 8.21 -15.04
N GLU A 14 -1.95 8.01 -15.60
CA GLU A 14 -3.03 7.24 -15.02
C GLU A 14 -2.57 5.81 -15.11
N GLN A 15 -2.00 5.32 -14.01
CA GLN A 15 -1.86 3.88 -13.87
C GLN A 15 -3.26 3.31 -13.95
N PRO A 16 -3.60 2.51 -14.98
CA PRO A 16 -4.93 1.97 -15.08
C PRO A 16 -5.23 1.19 -13.79
N PRO A 17 -6.47 1.24 -13.27
CA PRO A 17 -6.83 0.62 -12.00
C PRO A 17 -6.39 -0.84 -11.89
N ALA A 18 -6.32 -1.56 -13.02
CA ALA A 18 -5.76 -2.91 -13.11
C ALA A 18 -4.30 -3.04 -12.60
N ARG A 19 -3.42 -2.06 -12.83
CA ARG A 19 -2.04 -2.08 -12.34
C ARG A 19 -1.97 -1.85 -10.83
N MET A 20 -2.80 -0.95 -10.30
CA MET A 20 -2.89 -0.71 -8.86
C MET A 20 -3.41 -1.96 -8.13
N VAL A 21 -4.44 -2.61 -8.69
CA VAL A 21 -4.95 -3.89 -8.19
C VAL A 21 -3.89 -4.98 -8.25
N ALA A 22 -3.16 -5.11 -9.36
CA ALA A 22 -2.10 -6.12 -9.48
C ALA A 22 -1.00 -5.91 -8.41
N GLY A 23 -0.61 -4.66 -8.14
CA GLY A 23 0.32 -4.33 -7.05
C GLY A 23 -0.25 -4.66 -5.68
N ALA A 24 -1.52 -4.34 -5.43
CA ALA A 24 -2.19 -4.68 -4.17
C ALA A 24 -2.21 -6.20 -3.95
N LEU A 25 -2.55 -6.98 -4.98
CA LEU A 25 -2.56 -8.44 -4.93
C LEU A 25 -1.16 -9.04 -4.68
N ALA A 26 -0.12 -8.48 -5.30
CA ALA A 26 1.26 -8.94 -5.06
C ALA A 26 1.69 -8.73 -3.59
N HIS A 27 1.33 -7.59 -3.01
CA HIS A 27 1.58 -7.30 -1.60
C HIS A 27 0.72 -8.16 -0.67
N LEU A 28 -0.55 -8.41 -1.00
CA LEU A 28 -1.41 -9.34 -0.27
C LEU A 28 -0.84 -10.76 -0.27
N ALA A 29 -0.43 -11.27 -1.43
CA ALA A 29 0.17 -12.60 -1.53
C ALA A 29 1.45 -12.71 -0.68
N THR A 30 2.26 -11.65 -0.67
CA THR A 30 3.46 -11.57 0.18
C THR A 30 3.08 -11.60 1.65
N HIS A 31 2.09 -10.82 2.07
CA HIS A 31 1.59 -10.82 3.44
C HIS A 31 1.06 -12.19 3.86
N MET A 32 0.22 -12.82 3.04
CA MET A 32 -0.33 -14.16 3.32
C MET A 32 0.76 -15.23 3.41
N SER A 33 1.86 -15.08 2.66
CA SER A 33 2.95 -16.05 2.65
C SER A 33 3.94 -15.86 3.81
N THR A 34 4.12 -14.62 4.28
CA THR A 34 5.21 -14.25 5.21
C THR A 34 4.73 -13.69 6.55
N GLY A 35 3.44 -13.36 6.66
CA GLY A 35 2.90 -12.57 7.76
C GLY A 35 3.39 -11.12 7.79
N CYS A 36 4.11 -10.64 6.76
CA CYS A 36 4.75 -9.32 6.81
C CYS A 36 3.73 -8.18 6.95
N PRO A 37 3.73 -7.42 8.06
CA PRO A 37 2.78 -6.32 8.30
C PRO A 37 2.88 -5.21 7.25
N ARG A 38 4.11 -4.90 6.85
CA ARG A 38 4.42 -3.86 5.87
C ARG A 38 3.80 -4.16 4.51
N ALA A 39 3.77 -5.43 4.10
CA ALA A 39 3.17 -5.83 2.83
C ALA A 39 1.65 -5.59 2.86
N ALA A 40 0.97 -5.94 3.94
CA ALA A 40 -0.46 -5.64 4.09
C ALA A 40 -0.76 -4.13 4.11
N MET A 41 0.09 -3.31 4.75
CA MET A 41 -0.04 -1.85 4.70
C MET A 41 0.07 -1.30 3.25
N LEU A 42 1.05 -1.79 2.48
CA LEU A 42 1.21 -1.39 1.07
C LEU A 42 -0.01 -1.80 0.22
N ALA A 43 -0.55 -3.00 0.46
CA ALA A 43 -1.77 -3.44 -0.20
C ALA A 43 -2.97 -2.54 0.15
N ALA A 44 -3.16 -2.20 1.43
CA ALA A 44 -4.24 -1.33 1.88
C ALA A 44 -4.18 0.05 1.21
N MET A 45 -3.00 0.68 1.12
CA MET A 45 -2.86 1.98 0.44
C MET A 45 -3.23 1.93 -1.04
N LEU A 46 -2.86 0.86 -1.75
CA LEU A 46 -3.21 0.69 -3.15
C LEU A 46 -4.71 0.43 -3.34
N LEU A 47 -5.32 -0.34 -2.45
CA LEU A 47 -6.77 -0.60 -2.47
C LEU A 47 -7.58 0.66 -2.12
N GLU A 48 -7.13 1.48 -1.17
CA GLU A 48 -7.74 2.77 -0.87
C GLU A 48 -7.71 3.71 -2.08
N ARG A 49 -6.60 3.68 -2.82
CA ARG A 49 -6.49 4.44 -4.07
C ARG A 49 -7.47 3.96 -5.13
N VAL A 50 -7.66 2.65 -5.27
CA VAL A 50 -8.66 2.06 -6.18
C VAL A 50 -10.09 2.38 -5.72
N ALA A 51 -10.36 2.36 -4.41
CA ALA A 51 -11.67 2.65 -3.84
C ALA A 51 -12.16 4.09 -4.08
N THR A 52 -11.21 5.02 -4.20
CA THR A 52 -11.45 6.46 -4.39
C THR A 52 -11.36 6.91 -5.85
N ASP A 53 -10.96 6.02 -6.75
CA ASP A 53 -10.82 6.29 -8.18
C ASP A 53 -12.20 6.34 -8.87
N PRO A 54 -12.66 7.49 -9.40
CA PRO A 54 -13.98 7.59 -10.03
C PRO A 54 -14.12 6.76 -11.31
N ASP A 55 -13.00 6.42 -11.97
CA ASP A 55 -12.98 5.65 -13.22
C ASP A 55 -12.96 4.14 -12.97
N ALA A 56 -12.81 3.71 -11.70
CA ALA A 56 -12.91 2.32 -11.31
C ALA A 56 -14.37 1.85 -11.20
N ASP A 57 -14.60 0.61 -11.65
CA ASP A 57 -15.88 -0.07 -11.54
C ASP A 57 -16.45 -0.03 -10.11
N SER A 58 -17.76 0.16 -9.97
CA SER A 58 -18.38 0.32 -8.64
C SER A 58 -18.23 -0.90 -7.74
N HIS A 59 -18.28 -2.12 -8.31
CA HIS A 59 -18.03 -3.33 -7.54
C HIS A 59 -16.57 -3.40 -7.12
N LEU A 60 -15.64 -3.06 -8.01
CA LEU A 60 -14.22 -2.99 -7.68
C LEU A 60 -13.96 -2.02 -6.52
N ARG A 61 -14.58 -0.83 -6.52
CA ARG A 61 -14.44 0.14 -5.44
C ARG A 61 -14.99 -0.36 -4.11
N SER A 62 -16.16 -1.00 -4.13
CA SER A 62 -16.76 -1.61 -2.94
C SER A 62 -15.88 -2.72 -2.37
N HIS A 63 -15.39 -3.62 -3.21
CA HIS A 63 -14.51 -4.70 -2.77
C HIS A 63 -13.16 -4.19 -2.27
N ALA A 64 -12.61 -3.14 -2.89
CA ALA A 64 -11.39 -2.51 -2.43
C ALA A 64 -11.55 -1.92 -1.02
N ARG A 65 -12.67 -1.25 -0.72
CA ARG A 65 -12.97 -0.75 0.64
C ARG A 65 -13.09 -1.87 1.66
N GLU A 66 -13.84 -2.91 1.32
CA GLU A 66 -14.02 -4.06 2.21
C GLU A 66 -12.67 -4.70 2.56
N LEU A 67 -11.78 -4.86 1.57
CA LEU A 67 -10.43 -5.38 1.80
C LEU A 67 -9.57 -4.47 2.66
N VAL A 68 -9.66 -3.14 2.51
CA VAL A 68 -8.96 -2.18 3.39
C VAL A 68 -9.42 -2.37 4.83
N GLU A 69 -10.73 -2.43 5.08
CA GLU A 69 -11.26 -2.62 6.43
C GLU A 69 -10.79 -3.94 7.07
N ILE A 70 -10.70 -5.01 6.28
CA ILE A 70 -10.19 -6.31 6.76
C ILE A 70 -8.71 -6.19 7.15
N LEU A 71 -7.90 -5.55 6.32
CA LEU A 71 -6.46 -5.39 6.58
C LEU A 71 -6.16 -4.48 7.77
N GLU A 72 -6.97 -3.45 8.00
CA GLU A 72 -6.83 -2.55 9.15
C GLU A 72 -7.24 -3.20 10.47
N ARG A 73 -8.19 -4.14 10.44
CA ARG A 73 -8.62 -4.91 11.62
C ARG A 73 -7.65 -6.03 12.00
N ASP A 74 -6.73 -6.40 11.10
CA ASP A 74 -5.75 -7.45 11.38
C ASP A 74 -4.73 -6.97 12.45
N PRO A 75 -4.61 -7.64 13.60
CA PRO A 75 -3.64 -7.23 14.63
C PRO A 75 -2.19 -7.34 14.15
N GLN A 76 -1.91 -8.12 13.11
CA GLN A 76 -0.57 -8.26 12.53
C GLN A 76 -0.13 -7.00 11.77
N THR A 77 -1.04 -6.23 11.15
CA THR A 77 -0.69 -4.96 10.48
C THR A 77 -0.34 -3.85 11.47
N SER A 78 -0.97 -3.86 12.64
CA SER A 78 -0.78 -2.86 13.71
C SER A 78 0.56 -2.98 14.45
N ALA A 79 1.25 -4.13 14.38
CA ALA A 79 2.48 -4.39 15.14
C ALA A 79 3.68 -3.50 14.76
N THR A 80 3.63 -2.80 13.62
CA THR A 80 4.73 -1.93 13.15
C THR A 80 4.67 -0.48 13.63
N ALA A 81 3.54 -0.02 14.20
CA ALA A 81 3.47 1.32 14.82
C ALA A 81 4.03 1.34 16.25
N SER A 82 4.32 0.18 16.83
CA SER A 82 4.85 0.05 18.19
C SER A 82 5.96 -1.00 18.24
N SER A 83 7.06 -0.74 17.54
CA SER A 83 8.31 -1.43 17.88
C SER A 83 8.96 -0.75 19.09
N PRO A 84 9.19 -1.47 20.20
CA PRO A 84 9.86 -0.99 21.42
C PRO A 84 11.38 -0.88 21.23
N MET A 85 11.82 -0.14 20.20
CA MET A 85 13.24 0.14 19.96
C MET A 85 13.71 1.40 20.70
N GLN A 86 12.93 1.88 21.69
CA GLN A 86 13.27 3.05 22.52
C GLN A 86 13.88 2.66 23.87
N GLU A 87 13.67 1.42 24.34
CA GLU A 87 14.21 0.93 25.63
C GLU A 87 15.74 0.68 25.60
N ARG A 88 16.29 0.31 24.44
CA ARG A 88 17.74 0.00 24.32
C ARG A 88 18.66 1.22 24.27
N GLN A 89 18.13 2.42 24.01
CA GLN A 89 18.96 3.64 23.92
C GLN A 89 19.12 4.38 25.27
N ALA A 90 18.30 4.08 26.28
CA ALA A 90 18.44 4.67 27.62
C ALA A 90 19.51 3.98 28.48
N ALA A 91 19.73 2.68 28.29
CA ALA A 91 20.68 1.91 29.11
C ALA A 91 22.16 2.06 28.70
N SER A 92 22.46 2.66 27.55
CA SER A 92 23.84 2.81 27.05
C SER A 92 24.46 4.19 27.30
N ARG A 93 23.74 5.14 27.93
CA ARG A 93 24.28 6.48 28.26
C ARG A 93 24.84 6.59 29.67
N GLN A 94 24.73 5.56 30.49
CA GLN A 94 25.23 5.56 31.85
C GLN A 94 26.31 4.48 32.00
N TYR A 95 27.55 4.81 31.65
CA TYR A 95 28.85 4.42 32.27
C TYR A 95 29.98 4.79 31.28
N PRO A 96 30.97 5.58 31.73
CA PRO A 96 32.19 5.02 32.32
C PRO A 96 32.43 5.59 33.74
N LEU A 97 32.79 4.79 34.73
CA LEU A 97 34.11 4.23 35.07
C LEU A 97 35.18 5.29 35.40
N THR A 98 35.71 5.16 36.63
CA THR A 98 36.75 5.91 37.39
C THR A 98 36.39 7.27 37.93
#